data_AF-A0A5P9JF89-F1
#
_entry.id   AF-A0A5P9JF89-F1
#
_cell.length_a   1.000
_cell.length_b   1.000
_cell.length_c   1.000
_cell.angle_alpha   90.00
_cell.angle_beta   90.00
_cell.angle_gamma   90.00
#
_symmetry.space_group_name_H-M   'P 1'
#
loop_
_entity.id
_entity.type
_entity.pdbx_description
1 polymer ?
#
loop_
_entity_poly.entity_id
_entity_poly.type
_entity_poly.pdbx_seq_one_letter_code
_entity_poly.pdbx_strand_id
1 'polypeptide(L)'
;MNGANWIERQNRRSKFFRRLSDGYDGPIIVEEGDSWFQFPILLHDTIDVLMEDFAVMSLSAGGDTLANMVRRAEYRKAIEQTGATILLLSGGGNDLVADGQLARHLRRFDSALGPADYLLPSFDQLVATAVAQFDRIFRDVAVRYPKVRILCHGYDFAIPANGKWLGKPMIAQGIADSAMQAGIAKVMMDRFNIAMAALAQRHGHVRFLDLRGTVGNGRWHDELHPTDPGYRDVARQFAAAIRSISGGQHRGRARGSDGPSSVSLHVGLNTVDRSHYGNGLVQLDFCVADAEAMEAVAADRGFADRTVLKDDAGTRDAIIDACADAAKRLKAGDIFMFTYAGHGGQIKDFNHDEATGPDGDTLDETLCLYDAQLIDDELYKIWSDFDEGVRVLAVFDCCHSGSMLRAGVDVIAADTVPRGRARMMPLAVAAQVFRANEGFYRDLPSSVLGPELSTPYRELSYPVRASVLQLSACQSNQKAMEDFGNGLFTASMLGTLAAGGDQGGYRAFRDRCAARMPSWQSPRFWSVGQTMPAFEAQRVFSV
;
A
#
# COMPACT_ATOMS: atom_id res chain seq x y z
N MET A 1 -13.25 29.54 25.16
CA MET A 1 -12.36 28.50 24.60
C MET A 1 -11.10 29.09 23.94
N ASN A 2 -11.17 30.26 23.28
CA ASN A 2 -9.98 30.84 22.60
C ASN A 2 -8.79 31.15 23.52
N GLY A 3 -9.02 31.62 24.77
CA GLY A 3 -7.93 31.90 25.72
C GLY A 3 -7.17 30.65 26.17
N ALA A 4 -7.89 29.56 26.50
CA ALA A 4 -7.28 28.30 26.91
C ALA A 4 -6.52 27.62 25.75
N ASN A 5 -7.11 27.61 24.54
CA ASN A 5 -6.41 27.13 23.34
C ASN A 5 -5.14 27.95 23.06
N TRP A 6 -5.18 29.27 23.25
CA TRP A 6 -4.02 30.12 23.04
C TRP A 6 -2.90 29.85 24.07
N ILE A 7 -3.24 29.74 25.35
CA ILE A 7 -2.29 29.41 26.41
C ILE A 7 -1.62 28.06 26.13
N GLU A 8 -2.40 27.04 25.76
CA GLU A 8 -1.87 25.70 25.48
C GLU A 8 -0.91 25.71 24.27
N ARG A 9 -1.30 26.39 23.17
CA ARG A 9 -0.43 26.60 22.01
C ARG A 9 0.89 27.29 22.40
N GLN A 10 0.86 28.31 23.27
CA GLN A 10 2.09 28.97 23.72
C GLN A 10 2.97 28.03 24.55
N ASN A 11 2.37 27.27 25.48
CA ASN A 11 3.09 26.30 26.30
C ASN A 11 3.79 25.24 25.45
N ARG A 12 3.07 24.65 24.49
CA ARG A 12 3.63 23.64 23.56
C ARG A 12 4.69 24.26 22.65
N ARG A 13 4.49 25.48 22.15
CA ARG A 13 5.51 26.18 21.38
C ARG A 13 6.80 26.40 22.19
N SER A 14 6.72 26.74 23.47
CA SER A 14 7.90 26.82 24.34
C SER A 14 8.58 25.46 24.55
N LYS A 15 7.81 24.38 24.75
CA LYS A 15 8.34 23.01 24.85
C LYS A 15 9.08 22.60 23.56
N PHE A 16 8.51 22.90 22.39
CA PHE A 16 9.13 22.64 21.08
C PHE A 16 10.51 23.30 20.95
N PHE A 17 10.61 24.62 21.17
CA PHE A 17 11.90 25.31 21.03
C PHE A 17 12.93 24.88 22.08
N ARG A 18 12.48 24.55 23.30
CA ARG A 18 13.36 24.00 24.33
C ARG A 18 13.95 22.64 23.91
N ARG A 19 13.11 21.74 23.37
CA ARG A 19 13.56 20.44 22.86
C ARG A 19 14.65 20.60 21.80
N LEU A 20 14.51 21.57 20.90
CA LEU A 20 15.54 21.87 19.89
C LEU A 20 16.81 22.45 20.49
N SER A 21 16.71 23.35 21.47
CA SER A 21 17.89 23.90 22.14
C SER A 21 18.66 22.85 22.95
N ASP A 22 17.97 21.80 23.40
CA ASP A 22 18.56 20.67 24.13
C ASP A 22 19.28 19.67 23.20
N GLY A 23 19.39 19.97 21.89
CA GLY A 23 20.16 19.18 20.93
C GLY A 23 19.39 18.03 20.29
N TYR A 24 18.05 18.09 20.26
CA TYR A 24 17.22 17.07 19.63
C TYR A 24 17.51 16.92 18.12
N ASP A 25 17.77 15.69 17.68
CA ASP A 25 18.15 15.32 16.30
C ASP A 25 17.12 14.41 15.61
N GLY A 26 15.95 14.22 16.23
CA GLY A 26 14.85 13.44 15.68
C GLY A 26 13.97 14.22 14.69
N PRO A 27 12.85 13.64 14.22
CA PRO A 27 11.96 14.29 13.27
C PRO A 27 11.36 15.58 13.84
N ILE A 28 11.27 16.61 12.99
CA ILE A 28 10.53 17.84 13.24
C ILE A 28 9.11 17.66 12.72
N ILE A 29 8.14 17.83 13.60
CA ILE A 29 6.74 17.54 13.34
C ILE A 29 5.94 18.84 13.46
N VAL A 30 5.04 19.08 12.52
CA VAL A 30 3.95 20.06 12.67
C VAL A 30 2.67 19.27 12.88
N GLU A 31 1.79 19.74 13.76
CA GLU A 31 0.46 19.17 13.93
C GLU A 31 -0.60 20.25 13.81
N GLU A 32 -1.73 19.92 13.17
CA GLU A 32 -2.94 20.73 13.16
C GLU A 32 -4.16 19.84 13.38
N GLY A 33 -5.01 20.18 14.33
CA GLY A 33 -6.15 19.35 14.61
C GLY A 33 -7.16 19.85 15.65
N ASP A 34 -8.10 18.96 15.95
CA ASP A 34 -9.23 19.18 16.85
C ASP A 34 -8.95 18.75 18.31
N SER A 35 -10.00 18.44 19.07
CA SER A 35 -9.90 18.14 20.51
C SER A 35 -9.23 16.81 20.84
N TRP A 36 -8.94 15.95 19.86
CA TRP A 36 -8.09 14.77 20.09
C TRP A 36 -6.60 15.10 20.13
N PHE A 37 -6.21 16.25 19.55
CA PHE A 37 -4.85 16.77 19.58
C PHE A 37 -4.70 17.95 20.56
N GLN A 38 -5.78 18.64 20.92
CA GLN A 38 -5.72 19.67 21.94
C GLN A 38 -6.98 19.71 22.81
N PHE A 39 -6.88 19.13 24.00
CA PHE A 39 -7.87 19.25 25.08
C PHE A 39 -7.30 20.12 26.21
N PRO A 40 -7.51 21.46 26.19
CA PRO A 40 -6.74 22.37 27.03
C PRO A 40 -6.90 22.11 28.54
N ILE A 41 -5.77 22.15 29.27
CA ILE A 41 -5.65 22.26 30.74
C ILE A 41 -6.08 21.02 31.55
N LEU A 42 -7.05 20.25 31.07
CA LEU A 42 -7.75 19.22 31.84
C LEU A 42 -7.22 17.80 31.65
N LEU A 43 -6.68 17.48 30.47
CA LEU A 43 -6.23 16.14 30.10
C LEU A 43 -4.85 16.21 29.47
N HIS A 44 -4.05 15.17 29.69
CA HIS A 44 -2.76 14.98 29.02
C HIS A 44 -3.03 14.23 27.71
N ASP A 45 -3.28 15.00 26.65
CA ASP A 45 -3.77 14.47 25.38
C ASP A 45 -2.67 13.86 24.49
N THR A 46 -3.06 13.42 23.29
CA THR A 46 -2.19 12.77 22.31
C THR A 46 -0.90 13.56 22.07
N ILE A 47 -0.99 14.88 21.89
CA ILE A 47 0.17 15.71 21.55
C ILE A 47 1.05 15.90 22.77
N ASP A 48 0.49 16.08 23.96
CA ASP A 48 1.31 16.18 25.17
C ASP A 48 2.15 14.93 25.41
N VAL A 49 1.61 13.73 25.14
CA VAL A 49 2.36 12.46 25.19
C VAL A 49 3.43 12.40 24.10
N LEU A 50 3.09 12.75 22.85
CA LEU A 50 4.06 12.72 21.75
C LEU A 50 5.24 13.69 21.96
N MET A 51 5.01 14.83 22.62
CA MET A 51 6.04 15.81 22.93
C MET A 51 7.06 15.35 23.98
N GLU A 52 6.81 14.22 24.66
CA GLU A 52 7.81 13.57 25.52
C GLU A 52 8.98 13.02 24.69
N ASP A 53 8.69 12.53 23.48
CA ASP A 53 9.63 11.88 22.58
C ASP A 53 10.04 12.74 21.37
N PHE A 54 9.13 13.58 20.85
CA PHE A 54 9.32 14.28 19.58
C PHE A 54 9.26 15.81 19.69
N ALA A 55 9.93 16.50 18.77
CA ALA A 55 9.76 17.94 18.59
C ALA A 55 8.51 18.21 17.73
N VAL A 56 7.39 18.53 18.40
CA VAL A 56 6.10 18.82 17.77
C VAL A 56 5.74 20.30 17.88
N MET A 57 5.60 20.98 16.75
CA MET A 57 5.07 22.34 16.63
C MET A 57 3.53 22.28 16.58
N SER A 58 2.89 22.75 17.64
CA SER A 58 1.44 22.63 17.84
C SER A 58 0.65 23.79 17.24
N LEU A 59 -0.29 23.47 16.35
CA LEU A 59 -1.26 24.40 15.78
C LEU A 59 -2.71 24.02 16.14
N SER A 60 -2.94 22.95 16.90
CA SER A 60 -4.28 22.48 17.22
C SER A 60 -5.12 23.48 18.01
N ALA A 61 -6.44 23.39 17.86
CA ALA A 61 -7.37 24.05 18.76
C ALA A 61 -8.57 23.14 19.00
N GLY A 62 -8.86 22.88 20.28
CA GLY A 62 -10.08 22.17 20.66
C GLY A 62 -11.30 22.90 20.11
N GLY A 63 -12.10 22.19 19.31
CA GLY A 63 -13.28 22.74 18.64
C GLY A 63 -13.04 23.29 17.23
N ASP A 64 -11.83 23.20 16.66
CA ASP A 64 -11.62 23.64 15.27
C ASP A 64 -12.24 22.66 14.26
N THR A 65 -12.62 23.18 13.09
CA THR A 65 -13.26 22.40 12.01
C THR A 65 -12.32 22.25 10.82
N LEU A 66 -12.48 21.20 10.03
CA LEU A 66 -11.66 21.00 8.82
C LEU A 66 -11.80 22.17 7.84
N ALA A 67 -12.99 22.77 7.73
CA ALA A 67 -13.22 23.94 6.90
C ALA A 67 -12.40 25.17 7.35
N ASN A 68 -12.19 25.34 8.67
CA ASN A 68 -11.32 26.38 9.20
C ASN A 68 -9.85 26.10 8.91
N MET A 69 -9.40 24.84 9.09
CA MET A 69 -8.02 24.41 8.80
C MET A 69 -7.67 24.63 7.33
N VAL A 70 -8.57 24.25 6.40
CA VAL A 70 -8.41 24.52 4.96
C VAL A 70 -8.33 26.02 4.66
N ARG A 71 -9.20 26.82 5.29
CA ARG A 71 -9.25 28.28 5.05
C ARG A 71 -8.01 29.00 5.57
N ARG A 72 -7.53 28.65 6.76
CA ARG A 72 -6.39 29.31 7.41
C ARG A 72 -5.05 28.77 6.91
N ALA A 73 -4.97 27.46 6.67
CA ALA A 73 -3.78 26.73 6.26
C ALA A 73 -2.54 27.08 7.09
N GLU A 74 -2.70 27.09 8.43
CA GLU A 74 -1.62 27.48 9.36
C GLU A 74 -0.41 26.53 9.24
N TYR A 75 -0.66 25.25 8.92
CA TYR A 75 0.36 24.24 8.62
C TYR A 75 1.41 24.67 7.59
N ARG A 76 1.05 25.45 6.56
CA ARG A 76 1.99 25.89 5.50
C ARG A 76 3.17 26.66 6.06
N LYS A 77 2.85 27.75 6.77
CA LYS A 77 3.84 28.63 7.38
C LYS A 77 4.65 27.89 8.45
N ALA A 78 4.00 27.01 9.22
CA ALA A 78 4.69 26.24 10.25
C ALA A 78 5.69 25.24 9.64
N ILE A 79 5.33 24.53 8.57
CA ILE A 79 6.22 23.62 7.84
C ILE A 79 7.45 24.39 7.32
N GLU A 80 7.23 25.54 6.67
CA GLU A 80 8.32 26.38 6.14
C GLU A 80 9.26 26.89 7.23
N GLN A 81 8.72 27.33 8.36
CA GLN A 81 9.52 27.92 9.45
C GLN A 81 10.31 26.88 10.24
N THR A 82 9.78 25.67 10.35
CA THR A 82 10.38 24.61 11.20
C THR A 82 11.20 23.62 10.39
N GLY A 83 11.02 23.55 9.08
CA GLY A 83 11.59 22.49 8.24
C GLY A 83 10.99 21.12 8.54
N ALA A 84 9.74 21.08 9.02
CA ALA A 84 9.07 19.83 9.38
C ALA A 84 9.01 18.85 8.22
N THR A 85 9.18 17.56 8.54
CA THR A 85 9.10 16.45 7.58
C THR A 85 7.83 15.62 7.77
N ILE A 86 7.09 15.86 8.86
CA ILE A 86 5.84 15.19 9.17
C ILE A 86 4.79 16.23 9.54
N LEU A 87 3.59 16.08 8.97
CA LEU A 87 2.38 16.79 9.35
C LEU A 87 1.39 15.81 9.99
N LEU A 88 1.03 16.01 11.25
CA LEU A 88 -0.08 15.27 11.89
C LEU A 88 -1.39 16.05 11.69
N LEU A 89 -2.46 15.33 11.33
CA LEU A 89 -3.79 15.92 11.14
C LEU A 89 -4.87 15.16 11.93
N SER A 90 -5.60 15.88 12.79
CA SER A 90 -6.80 15.40 13.48
C SER A 90 -8.00 16.26 13.10
N GLY A 91 -9.08 15.67 12.61
CA GLY A 91 -10.29 16.43 12.27
C GLY A 91 -11.44 15.53 11.88
N GLY A 92 -12.66 16.08 11.89
CA GLY A 92 -13.88 15.32 11.64
C GLY A 92 -14.78 15.15 12.85
N GLY A 93 -14.27 15.20 14.09
CA GLY A 93 -15.12 15.07 15.29
C GLY A 93 -16.16 16.21 15.37
N ASN A 94 -15.69 17.46 15.27
CA ASN A 94 -16.57 18.63 15.24
C ASN A 94 -17.42 18.68 13.96
N ASP A 95 -16.87 18.25 12.82
CA ASP A 95 -17.59 18.25 11.56
C ASP A 95 -18.76 17.25 11.54
N LEU A 96 -18.67 16.15 12.31
CA LEU A 96 -19.71 15.11 12.37
C LEU A 96 -20.77 15.36 13.45
N VAL A 97 -20.40 15.91 14.60
CA VAL A 97 -21.29 15.96 15.78
C VAL A 97 -21.30 17.31 16.54
N ALA A 98 -20.61 18.35 16.07
CA ALA A 98 -20.65 19.65 16.74
C ALA A 98 -22.08 20.22 16.83
N ASP A 99 -22.29 21.01 17.89
CA ASP A 99 -23.54 21.73 18.18
C ASP A 99 -24.81 20.86 18.25
N GLY A 100 -24.67 19.56 18.55
CA GLY A 100 -25.80 18.65 18.74
C GLY A 100 -26.60 18.37 17.46
N GLN A 101 -26.02 18.64 16.30
CA GLN A 101 -26.70 18.51 15.00
C GLN A 101 -26.97 17.06 14.60
N LEU A 102 -26.37 16.08 15.29
CA LEU A 102 -26.54 14.66 15.01
C LEU A 102 -28.01 14.26 14.88
N ALA A 103 -28.91 14.83 15.69
CA ALA A 103 -30.34 14.53 15.63
C ALA A 103 -30.95 14.78 14.23
N ARG A 104 -30.43 15.73 13.43
CA ARG A 104 -30.92 16.01 12.07
C ARG A 104 -30.52 14.95 11.05
N HIS A 105 -29.55 14.11 11.41
CA HIS A 105 -29.00 13.05 10.59
C HIS A 105 -29.50 11.66 11.02
N LEU A 106 -30.45 11.63 11.95
CA LEU A 106 -31.03 10.41 12.49
C LEU A 106 -32.53 10.31 12.18
N ARG A 107 -33.00 9.09 11.94
CA ARG A 107 -34.43 8.77 11.96
C ARG A 107 -34.98 8.84 13.38
N ARG A 108 -36.30 9.03 13.50
CA ARG A 108 -37.02 8.80 14.77
C ARG A 108 -36.99 7.33 15.14
N PHE A 109 -37.07 7.05 16.44
CA PHE A 109 -37.09 5.69 16.98
C PHE A 109 -38.16 4.82 16.33
N ASP A 110 -37.72 3.64 15.88
CA ASP A 110 -38.54 2.57 15.35
C ASP A 110 -37.89 1.23 15.74
N SER A 111 -38.62 0.41 16.50
CA SER A 111 -38.12 -0.87 17.01
C SER A 111 -37.78 -1.89 15.92
N ALA A 112 -38.24 -1.69 14.68
CA ALA A 112 -37.92 -2.57 13.54
C ALA A 112 -36.55 -2.28 12.90
N LEU A 113 -35.93 -1.14 13.21
CA LEU A 113 -34.68 -0.70 12.56
C LEU A 113 -33.43 -1.20 13.29
N GLY A 114 -32.43 -1.62 12.51
CA GLY A 114 -31.09 -1.86 13.02
C GLY A 114 -30.28 -0.55 13.15
N PRO A 115 -29.13 -0.57 13.86
CA PRO A 115 -28.35 0.64 14.09
C PRO A 115 -27.91 1.40 12.83
N ALA A 116 -27.63 0.69 11.73
CA ALA A 116 -27.22 1.33 10.47
C ALA A 116 -28.37 2.07 9.77
N ASP A 117 -29.61 1.62 9.98
CA ASP A 117 -30.79 2.16 9.30
C ASP A 117 -31.22 3.52 9.89
N TYR A 118 -30.79 3.81 11.12
CA TYR A 118 -31.04 5.07 11.79
C TYR A 118 -30.31 6.26 11.16
N LEU A 119 -29.18 6.03 10.48
CA LEU A 119 -28.42 7.08 9.82
C LEU A 119 -29.09 7.46 8.49
N LEU A 120 -29.48 8.73 8.37
CA LEU A 120 -30.02 9.26 7.13
C LEU A 120 -28.90 9.46 6.09
N PRO A 121 -29.22 9.50 4.78
CA PRO A 121 -28.24 9.82 3.74
C PRO A 121 -27.52 11.16 3.95
N SER A 122 -28.13 12.10 4.70
CA SER A 122 -27.49 13.36 5.07
C SER A 122 -26.28 13.18 5.98
N PHE A 123 -26.19 12.07 6.74
CA PHE A 123 -24.99 11.71 7.50
C PHE A 123 -23.83 11.33 6.56
N ASP A 124 -24.11 10.53 5.53
CA ASP A 124 -23.09 10.13 4.55
C ASP A 124 -22.56 11.34 3.77
N GLN A 125 -23.42 12.31 3.49
CA GLN A 125 -23.01 13.60 2.91
C GLN A 125 -22.10 14.40 3.86
N LEU A 126 -22.32 14.31 5.17
CA LEU A 126 -21.49 14.97 6.18
C LEU A 126 -20.08 14.35 6.21
N VAL A 127 -20.00 13.02 6.21
CA VAL A 127 -18.74 12.26 6.07
C VAL A 127 -18.03 12.64 4.77
N ALA A 128 -18.73 12.62 3.64
CA ALA A 128 -18.16 12.99 2.34
C ALA A 128 -17.60 14.42 2.33
N THR A 129 -18.28 15.36 3.01
CA THR A 129 -17.83 16.74 3.14
C THR A 129 -16.55 16.84 3.95
N ALA A 130 -16.45 16.14 5.08
CA ALA A 130 -15.23 16.09 5.89
C ALA A 130 -14.05 15.49 5.10
N VAL A 131 -14.27 14.35 4.44
CA VAL A 131 -13.29 13.67 3.58
C VAL A 131 -12.81 14.62 2.45
N ALA A 132 -13.71 15.37 1.83
CA ALA A 132 -13.34 16.35 0.80
C ALA A 132 -12.45 17.49 1.33
N GLN A 133 -12.58 17.89 2.60
CA GLN A 133 -11.66 18.87 3.20
C GLN A 133 -10.28 18.27 3.46
N PHE A 134 -10.21 17.02 3.94
CA PHE A 134 -8.93 16.31 4.07
C PHE A 134 -8.22 16.19 2.71
N ASP A 135 -8.94 15.82 1.64
CA ASP A 135 -8.37 15.74 0.28
C ASP A 135 -7.74 17.07 -0.15
N ARG A 136 -8.37 18.20 0.17
CA ARG A 136 -7.81 19.53 -0.12
C ARG A 136 -6.50 19.78 0.61
N ILE A 137 -6.42 19.43 1.89
CA ILE A 137 -5.17 19.57 2.67
C ILE A 137 -4.10 18.64 2.11
N PHE A 138 -4.44 17.38 1.81
CA PHE A 138 -3.50 16.39 1.29
C PHE A 138 -2.89 16.85 -0.03
N ARG A 139 -3.70 17.31 -0.98
CA ARG A 139 -3.23 17.84 -2.27
C ARG A 139 -2.36 19.08 -2.11
N ASP A 140 -2.77 19.99 -1.23
CA ASP A 140 -2.01 21.24 -1.02
C ASP A 140 -0.61 20.96 -0.47
N VAL A 141 -0.51 20.07 0.52
CA VAL A 141 0.78 19.65 1.07
C VAL A 141 1.59 18.85 0.04
N ALA A 142 0.96 17.97 -0.75
CA ALA A 142 1.65 17.21 -1.80
C ALA A 142 2.36 18.13 -2.80
N VAL A 143 1.65 19.18 -3.23
CA VAL A 143 2.14 20.12 -4.24
C VAL A 143 3.22 21.04 -3.67
N ARG A 144 3.03 21.56 -2.46
CA ARG A 144 3.93 22.58 -1.87
C ARG A 144 5.12 21.98 -1.13
N TYR A 145 4.93 20.84 -0.49
CA TYR A 145 5.89 20.22 0.41
C TYR A 145 6.00 18.72 0.12
N PRO A 146 6.52 18.31 -1.05
CA PRO A 146 6.52 16.91 -1.50
C PRO A 146 7.34 15.97 -0.59
N LYS A 147 8.19 16.51 0.27
CA LYS A 147 8.98 15.76 1.27
C LYS A 147 8.24 15.56 2.60
N VAL A 148 7.11 16.23 2.81
CA VAL A 148 6.33 16.14 4.05
C VAL A 148 5.38 14.95 3.96
N ARG A 149 5.50 14.04 4.92
CA ARG A 149 4.58 12.92 5.11
C ARG A 149 3.42 13.36 6.00
N ILE A 150 2.21 12.97 5.64
CA ILE A 150 1.02 13.28 6.44
C ILE A 150 0.61 12.04 7.23
N LEU A 151 0.39 12.20 8.52
CA LEU A 151 -0.30 11.22 9.37
C LEU A 151 -1.67 11.76 9.73
N CYS A 152 -2.72 11.12 9.22
CA CYS A 152 -4.09 11.37 9.63
C CYS A 152 -4.64 10.13 10.34
N HIS A 153 -5.80 10.27 10.99
CA HIS A 153 -6.42 9.15 11.68
C HIS A 153 -7.95 9.22 11.59
N GLY A 154 -8.58 8.09 11.93
CA GLY A 154 -9.98 8.08 12.31
C GLY A 154 -10.11 7.86 13.81
N TYR A 155 -11.34 7.85 14.31
CA TYR A 155 -11.62 7.81 15.75
C TYR A 155 -11.98 6.41 16.22
N ASP A 156 -11.77 6.16 17.51
CA ASP A 156 -12.31 4.99 18.18
C ASP A 156 -13.85 5.11 18.37
N PHE A 157 -14.49 4.03 18.80
CA PHE A 157 -15.93 3.96 19.07
C PHE A 157 -16.29 4.84 20.26
N ALA A 158 -16.70 6.07 19.96
CA ALA A 158 -17.27 7.01 20.91
C ALA A 158 -18.41 6.37 21.72
N ILE A 159 -18.57 6.78 22.98
CA ILE A 159 -19.51 6.17 23.92
C ILE A 159 -20.67 7.14 24.17
N PRO A 160 -21.84 6.95 23.52
CA PRO A 160 -23.01 7.75 23.81
C PRO A 160 -23.40 7.65 25.29
N ALA A 161 -23.68 8.80 25.89
CA ALA A 161 -24.12 8.92 27.27
C ALA A 161 -25.16 10.06 27.34
N ASN A 162 -25.38 10.66 28.52
CA ASN A 162 -26.27 11.83 28.60
C ASN A 162 -25.54 13.14 28.21
N GLY A 163 -24.66 13.09 27.21
CA GLY A 163 -23.87 14.23 26.75
C GLY A 163 -24.50 14.92 25.55
N LYS A 164 -23.94 16.09 25.20
CA LYS A 164 -24.52 16.99 24.18
C LYS A 164 -24.23 16.56 22.74
N TRP A 165 -23.30 15.64 22.52
CA TRP A 165 -22.80 15.31 21.18
C TRP A 165 -23.48 14.08 20.61
N LEU A 166 -23.68 13.03 21.43
CA LEU A 166 -24.21 11.76 20.98
C LEU A 166 -25.58 11.45 21.61
N GLY A 167 -25.62 11.18 22.92
CA GLY A 167 -26.84 10.59 23.47
C GLY A 167 -27.99 11.56 23.66
N LYS A 168 -27.78 12.86 23.99
CA LYS A 168 -28.90 13.83 23.98
C LYS A 168 -29.52 13.98 22.58
N PRO A 169 -28.73 14.15 21.49
CA PRO A 169 -29.28 14.12 20.13
C PRO A 169 -30.04 12.83 19.78
N MET A 170 -29.55 11.66 20.21
CA MET A 170 -30.25 10.38 20.00
C MET A 170 -31.56 10.28 20.79
N ILE A 171 -31.54 10.69 22.07
CA ILE A 171 -32.73 10.77 22.94
C ILE A 171 -33.78 11.72 22.34
N ALA A 172 -33.36 12.84 21.74
CA ALA A 172 -34.27 13.77 21.08
C ALA A 172 -35.02 13.14 19.87
N GLN A 173 -34.47 12.08 19.28
CA GLN A 173 -35.14 11.27 18.25
C GLN A 173 -35.90 10.07 18.83
N GLY A 174 -36.00 9.95 20.16
CA GLY A 174 -36.66 8.84 20.86
C GLY A 174 -35.78 7.61 21.08
N ILE A 175 -34.50 7.67 20.69
CA ILE A 175 -33.56 6.56 20.79
C ILE A 175 -32.90 6.60 22.17
N ALA A 176 -33.59 6.04 23.18
CA ALA A 176 -33.14 6.07 24.57
C ALA A 176 -32.34 4.83 25.00
N ASP A 177 -32.46 3.72 24.26
CA ASP A 177 -31.75 2.47 24.58
C ASP A 177 -30.24 2.60 24.35
N SER A 178 -29.44 2.35 25.38
CA SER A 178 -27.99 2.56 25.34
C SER A 178 -27.26 1.61 24.38
N ALA A 179 -27.78 0.39 24.19
CA ALA A 179 -27.17 -0.56 23.25
C ALA A 179 -27.42 -0.12 21.80
N MET A 180 -28.62 0.37 21.50
CA MET A 180 -28.95 0.96 20.20
C MET A 180 -28.10 2.21 19.94
N GLN A 181 -27.97 3.12 20.92
CA GLN A 181 -27.12 4.30 20.78
C GLN A 181 -25.67 3.91 20.47
N ALA A 182 -25.09 2.97 21.22
CA ALA A 182 -23.74 2.47 20.99
C ALA A 182 -23.60 1.83 19.60
N GLY A 183 -24.61 1.08 19.15
CA GLY A 183 -24.65 0.51 17.80
C GLY A 183 -24.61 1.58 16.72
N ILE A 184 -25.39 2.67 16.86
CA ILE A 184 -25.42 3.77 15.89
C ILE A 184 -24.07 4.48 15.87
N ALA A 185 -23.51 4.80 17.05
CA ALA A 185 -22.20 5.42 17.16
C ALA A 185 -21.09 4.56 16.53
N LYS A 186 -21.16 3.23 16.70
CA LYS A 186 -20.25 2.30 16.03
C LYS A 186 -20.34 2.43 14.50
N VAL A 187 -21.54 2.41 13.93
CA VAL A 187 -21.73 2.54 12.47
C VAL A 187 -21.24 3.90 11.98
N MET A 188 -21.49 4.97 12.72
CA MET A 188 -20.98 6.31 12.39
C MET A 188 -19.46 6.33 12.28
N MET A 189 -18.77 5.76 13.28
CA MET A 189 -17.30 5.71 13.29
C MET A 189 -16.77 4.75 12.21
N ASP A 190 -17.41 3.61 11.96
CA ASP A 190 -17.03 2.70 10.88
C ASP A 190 -17.10 3.41 9.51
N ARG A 191 -18.20 4.11 9.20
CA ARG A 191 -18.34 4.84 7.93
C ARG A 191 -17.27 5.92 7.76
N PHE A 192 -16.99 6.69 8.81
CA PHE A 192 -15.95 7.72 8.76
C PHE A 192 -14.55 7.12 8.57
N ASN A 193 -14.18 6.11 9.36
CA ASN A 193 -12.87 5.45 9.28
C ASN A 193 -12.65 4.80 7.90
N ILE A 194 -13.65 4.09 7.36
CA ILE A 194 -13.58 3.47 6.02
C ILE A 194 -13.36 4.54 4.94
N ALA A 195 -14.13 5.63 4.98
CA ALA A 195 -14.00 6.71 3.99
C ALA A 195 -12.65 7.43 4.07
N MET A 196 -12.12 7.63 5.28
CA MET A 196 -10.79 8.22 5.48
C MET A 196 -9.66 7.29 5.04
N ALA A 197 -9.76 5.98 5.30
CA ALA A 197 -8.80 4.99 4.82
C ALA A 197 -8.75 4.97 3.29
N ALA A 198 -9.92 4.91 2.63
CA ALA A 198 -10.03 4.96 1.18
C ALA A 198 -9.48 6.27 0.59
N LEU A 199 -9.70 7.41 1.26
CA LEU A 199 -9.09 8.67 0.84
C LEU A 199 -7.57 8.62 0.95
N ALA A 200 -7.02 8.18 2.09
CA ALA A 200 -5.58 8.16 2.30
C ALA A 200 -4.85 7.26 1.30
N GLN A 201 -5.44 6.14 0.89
CA GLN A 201 -4.88 5.26 -0.15
C GLN A 201 -4.69 5.97 -1.50
N ARG A 202 -5.45 7.03 -1.79
CA ARG A 202 -5.33 7.83 -3.01
C ARG A 202 -4.16 8.83 -2.96
N HIS A 203 -3.47 8.94 -1.82
CA HIS A 203 -2.40 9.91 -1.58
C HIS A 203 -1.14 9.21 -1.04
N GLY A 204 -0.16 8.95 -1.91
CA GLY A 204 1.05 8.19 -1.55
C GLY A 204 1.92 8.81 -0.44
N HIS A 205 1.76 10.10 -0.14
CA HIS A 205 2.42 10.83 0.96
C HIS A 205 1.64 10.84 2.27
N VAL A 206 0.43 10.28 2.29
CA VAL A 206 -0.46 10.20 3.47
C VAL A 206 -0.44 8.79 4.04
N ARG A 207 -0.47 8.65 5.36
CA ARG A 207 -0.76 7.40 6.05
C ARG A 207 -1.90 7.62 7.04
N PHE A 208 -2.91 6.76 6.93
CA PHE A 208 -4.06 6.73 7.83
C PHE A 208 -3.80 5.79 9.01
N LEU A 209 -4.18 6.22 10.21
CA LEU A 209 -4.18 5.41 11.42
C LEU A 209 -5.63 5.05 11.79
N ASP A 210 -5.94 3.76 11.77
CA ASP A 210 -7.20 3.25 12.31
C ASP A 210 -7.06 3.08 13.82
N LEU A 211 -7.84 3.85 14.58
CA LEU A 211 -7.78 3.86 16.04
C LEU A 211 -8.92 3.07 16.69
N ARG A 212 -9.77 2.39 15.91
CA ARG A 212 -10.87 1.59 16.45
C ARG A 212 -10.34 0.49 17.36
N GLY A 213 -10.88 0.42 18.58
CA GLY A 213 -10.47 -0.49 19.65
C GLY A 213 -9.26 -0.04 20.48
N THR A 214 -8.68 1.14 20.25
CA THR A 214 -7.44 1.59 20.92
C THR A 214 -7.68 2.10 22.35
N VAL A 215 -8.70 2.91 22.57
CA VAL A 215 -9.00 3.57 23.86
C VAL A 215 -9.54 2.55 24.86
N GLY A 216 -10.39 1.63 24.40
CA GLY A 216 -11.00 0.58 25.23
C GLY A 216 -12.06 1.09 26.22
N ASN A 217 -12.79 0.14 26.80
CA ASN A 217 -13.95 0.43 27.65
C ASN A 217 -13.55 1.12 28.98
N GLY A 218 -14.38 2.05 29.44
CA GLY A 218 -14.20 2.73 30.73
C GLY A 218 -13.06 3.75 30.76
N ARG A 219 -12.41 4.03 29.62
CA ARG A 219 -11.30 4.97 29.51
C ARG A 219 -11.67 6.24 28.75
N TRP A 220 -12.92 6.67 28.88
CA TRP A 220 -13.48 7.86 28.26
C TRP A 220 -13.82 8.90 29.32
N HIS A 221 -13.34 10.13 29.13
CA HIS A 221 -13.61 11.27 30.00
C HIS A 221 -15.04 11.79 29.78
N ASP A 222 -15.47 11.84 28.52
CA ASP A 222 -16.84 12.15 28.10
C ASP A 222 -17.23 11.29 26.89
N GLU A 223 -18.30 11.66 26.17
CA GLU A 223 -18.79 10.89 25.02
C GLU A 223 -17.77 10.74 23.87
N LEU A 224 -16.83 11.68 23.74
CA LEU A 224 -15.95 11.81 22.58
C LEU A 224 -14.45 11.77 22.94
N HIS A 225 -14.09 12.06 24.18
CA HIS A 225 -12.71 12.25 24.59
C HIS A 225 -12.23 11.11 25.49
N PRO A 226 -11.08 10.49 25.18
CA PRO A 226 -10.40 9.57 26.07
C PRO A 226 -9.99 10.22 27.41
N THR A 227 -9.69 9.37 28.39
CA THR A 227 -8.92 9.72 29.59
C THR A 227 -7.41 9.73 29.27
N ASP A 228 -6.56 10.26 30.16
CA ASP A 228 -5.10 10.28 29.95
C ASP A 228 -4.51 8.91 29.55
N PRO A 229 -4.89 7.76 30.17
CA PRO A 229 -4.43 6.45 29.70
C PRO A 229 -4.90 6.10 28.29
N GLY A 230 -6.11 6.51 27.91
CA GLY A 230 -6.63 6.30 26.56
C GLY A 230 -5.91 7.15 25.51
N TYR A 231 -5.67 8.43 25.82
CA TYR A 231 -4.85 9.31 24.97
C TYR A 231 -3.42 8.81 24.83
N ARG A 232 -2.83 8.22 25.89
CA ARG A 232 -1.52 7.59 25.81
C ARG A 232 -1.49 6.40 24.85
N ASP A 233 -2.53 5.58 24.82
CA ASP A 233 -2.61 4.45 23.88
C ASP A 233 -2.77 4.95 22.43
N VAL A 234 -3.57 5.99 22.19
CA VAL A 234 -3.65 6.68 20.90
C VAL A 234 -2.28 7.24 20.49
N ALA A 235 -1.60 7.94 21.41
CA ALA A 235 -0.27 8.50 21.17
C ALA A 235 0.77 7.42 20.85
N ARG A 236 0.66 6.21 21.41
CA ARG A 236 1.55 5.09 21.04
C ARG A 236 1.39 4.68 19.58
N GLN A 237 0.17 4.67 19.05
CA GLN A 237 -0.07 4.38 17.62
C GLN A 237 0.58 5.45 16.74
N PHE A 238 0.41 6.73 17.10
CA PHE A 238 1.09 7.84 16.43
C PHE A 238 2.61 7.74 16.55
N ALA A 239 3.15 7.47 17.74
CA ALA A 239 4.58 7.34 17.96
C ALA A 239 5.19 6.19 17.15
N ALA A 240 4.50 5.06 17.05
CA ALA A 240 4.89 3.94 16.20
C ALA A 240 4.90 4.34 14.72
N ALA A 241 3.87 5.04 14.25
CA ALA A 241 3.79 5.54 12.88
C ALA A 241 4.86 6.59 12.57
N ILE A 242 5.09 7.54 13.48
CA ILE A 242 6.14 8.56 13.40
C ILE A 242 7.51 7.87 13.35
N ARG A 243 7.79 6.90 14.24
CA ARG A 243 9.05 6.13 14.23
C ARG A 243 9.18 5.24 13.01
N SER A 244 8.09 4.74 12.44
CA SER A 244 8.12 4.00 11.17
C SER A 244 8.50 4.93 10.01
N ILE A 245 7.95 6.14 9.96
CA ILE A 245 8.25 7.14 8.92
C ILE A 245 9.65 7.77 9.13
N SER A 246 10.02 8.03 10.38
CA SER A 246 11.27 8.71 10.77
C SER A 246 12.43 7.74 10.99
N GLY A 247 12.14 6.48 11.29
CA GLY A 247 13.12 5.39 11.39
C GLY A 247 13.66 4.96 10.03
N GLY A 248 12.98 5.33 8.94
CA GLY A 248 13.57 5.41 7.61
C GLY A 248 14.63 6.51 7.46
N GLN A 249 14.74 7.45 8.42
CA GLN A 249 15.81 8.45 8.51
C GLN A 249 16.82 8.21 9.64
N HIS A 250 16.58 7.26 10.57
CA HIS A 250 17.48 6.97 11.71
C HIS A 250 17.87 5.49 11.90
N ARG A 251 17.65 4.61 10.91
CA ARG A 251 18.45 3.38 10.76
C ARG A 251 19.65 3.68 9.88
N GLY A 252 20.64 4.35 10.47
CA GLY A 252 21.86 4.77 9.78
C GLY A 252 22.96 5.26 10.70
N ARG A 253 23.10 4.70 11.91
CA ARG A 253 24.37 4.74 12.65
C ARG A 253 24.72 3.38 13.25
N ALA A 254 24.67 2.36 12.40
CA ALA A 254 25.68 1.30 12.47
C ALA A 254 26.92 1.83 11.74
N ARG A 255 28.09 1.71 12.37
CA ARG A 255 29.37 2.02 11.72
C ARG A 255 29.61 1.04 10.56
N GLY A 256 29.87 1.58 9.36
CA GLY A 256 30.38 0.91 8.14
C GLY A 256 29.30 0.18 7.35
N SER A 257 29.02 0.46 6.07
CA SER A 257 29.91 0.74 4.94
C SER A 257 29.27 1.70 3.91
N ASP A 258 30.07 2.53 3.23
CA ASP A 258 29.68 3.46 2.13
C ASP A 258 29.21 2.76 0.83
N GLY A 259 28.32 1.75 0.92
CA GLY A 259 27.79 1.01 -0.22
C GLY A 259 26.32 1.31 -0.52
N PRO A 260 25.84 1.11 -1.76
CA PRO A 260 24.43 1.20 -2.11
C PRO A 260 23.57 0.24 -1.27
N SER A 261 22.35 0.64 -0.91
CA SER A 261 21.39 -0.23 -0.23
C SER A 261 20.76 -1.22 -1.22
N SER A 262 20.42 -2.41 -0.73
CA SER A 262 19.88 -3.49 -1.55
C SER A 262 18.77 -4.24 -0.81
N VAL A 263 17.62 -4.40 -1.48
CA VAL A 263 16.45 -5.12 -0.96
C VAL A 263 16.01 -6.16 -1.99
N SER A 264 15.64 -7.37 -1.56
CA SER A 264 15.04 -8.37 -2.43
C SER A 264 13.77 -9.00 -1.87
N LEU A 265 12.84 -9.33 -2.77
CA LEU A 265 11.58 -10.01 -2.49
C LEU A 265 11.46 -11.22 -3.44
N HIS A 266 11.30 -12.41 -2.86
CA HIS A 266 11.25 -13.67 -3.57
C HIS A 266 9.92 -14.38 -3.30
N VAL A 267 9.11 -14.59 -4.33
CA VAL A 267 7.78 -15.17 -4.23
C VAL A 267 7.77 -16.52 -4.94
N GLY A 268 7.33 -17.57 -4.24
CA GLY A 268 7.27 -18.93 -4.77
C GLY A 268 5.98 -19.63 -4.35
N LEU A 269 5.08 -19.87 -5.31
CA LEU A 269 3.73 -20.39 -5.03
C LEU A 269 3.52 -21.74 -5.72
N ASN A 270 3.58 -22.81 -4.93
CA ASN A 270 3.19 -24.15 -5.38
C ASN A 270 1.67 -24.31 -5.35
N THR A 271 1.03 -23.61 -4.42
CA THR A 271 -0.40 -23.70 -4.15
C THR A 271 -1.06 -22.34 -4.17
N VAL A 272 -2.37 -22.36 -4.44
CA VAL A 272 -3.25 -21.19 -4.38
C VAL A 272 -4.49 -21.54 -3.56
N ASP A 273 -5.19 -20.52 -3.07
CA ASP A 273 -6.45 -20.70 -2.34
C ASP A 273 -7.54 -21.22 -3.28
N ARG A 274 -7.99 -22.45 -3.01
CA ARG A 274 -9.07 -23.09 -3.76
C ARG A 274 -10.42 -22.40 -3.58
N SER A 275 -10.59 -21.60 -2.53
CA SER A 275 -11.79 -20.78 -2.34
C SER A 275 -11.94 -19.75 -3.46
N HIS A 276 -10.82 -19.19 -3.92
CA HIS A 276 -10.77 -18.21 -5.01
C HIS A 276 -10.59 -18.86 -6.39
N TYR A 277 -9.66 -19.80 -6.52
CA TYR A 277 -9.27 -20.40 -7.80
C TYR A 277 -10.07 -21.65 -8.19
N GLY A 278 -10.90 -22.17 -7.28
CA GLY A 278 -11.60 -23.44 -7.46
C GLY A 278 -10.65 -24.65 -7.51
N ASN A 279 -11.16 -25.77 -8.00
CA ASN A 279 -10.41 -27.04 -8.06
C ASN A 279 -9.81 -27.34 -9.45
N GLY A 280 -9.99 -26.43 -10.42
CA GLY A 280 -9.56 -26.63 -11.81
C GLY A 280 -8.08 -26.32 -12.06
N LEU A 281 -7.44 -25.52 -11.20
CA LEU A 281 -6.03 -25.21 -11.30
C LEU A 281 -5.19 -26.28 -10.61
N VAL A 282 -4.30 -26.91 -11.38
CA VAL A 282 -3.37 -27.94 -10.88
C VAL A 282 -2.28 -27.25 -10.08
N GLN A 283 -1.95 -27.75 -8.90
CA GLN A 283 -0.83 -27.23 -8.09
C GLN A 283 0.51 -27.42 -8.80
N LEU A 284 1.50 -26.61 -8.45
CA LEU A 284 2.90 -26.73 -8.89
C LEU A 284 3.72 -27.40 -7.78
N ASP A 285 4.93 -27.84 -8.10
CA ASP A 285 5.75 -28.62 -7.17
C ASP A 285 7.02 -27.85 -6.72
N PHE A 286 7.54 -26.92 -7.53
CA PHE A 286 8.90 -26.40 -7.37
C PHE A 286 9.06 -24.86 -7.34
N CYS A 287 7.97 -24.11 -7.34
CA CYS A 287 8.01 -22.65 -7.26
C CYS A 287 8.57 -22.14 -5.92
N VAL A 288 8.28 -22.83 -4.81
CA VAL A 288 8.90 -22.50 -3.50
C VAL A 288 10.43 -22.65 -3.55
N ALA A 289 10.91 -23.71 -4.21
CA ALA A 289 12.34 -23.96 -4.37
C ALA A 289 13.02 -22.90 -5.25
N ASP A 290 12.32 -22.33 -6.22
CA ASP A 290 12.85 -21.19 -7.00
C ASP A 290 13.01 -19.94 -6.14
N ALA A 291 12.02 -19.63 -5.30
CA ALA A 291 12.10 -18.47 -4.42
C ALA A 291 13.25 -18.60 -3.43
N GLU A 292 13.47 -19.79 -2.87
CA GLU A 292 14.62 -20.08 -2.01
C GLU A 292 15.95 -19.99 -2.77
N ALA A 293 16.03 -20.52 -3.99
CA ALA A 293 17.26 -20.46 -4.78
C ALA A 293 17.60 -19.03 -5.21
N MET A 294 16.60 -18.23 -5.57
CA MET A 294 16.81 -16.83 -5.92
C MET A 294 17.16 -15.97 -4.70
N GLU A 295 16.64 -16.29 -3.50
CA GLU A 295 17.09 -15.66 -2.26
C GLU A 295 18.55 -15.99 -1.93
N ALA A 296 18.97 -17.24 -2.14
CA ALA A 296 20.37 -17.64 -1.97
C ALA A 296 21.28 -16.87 -2.95
N VAL A 297 20.86 -16.70 -4.21
CA VAL A 297 21.57 -15.85 -5.17
C VAL A 297 21.64 -14.40 -4.66
N ALA A 298 20.55 -13.85 -4.14
CA ALA A 298 20.53 -12.50 -3.57
C ALA A 298 21.53 -12.37 -2.41
N ALA A 299 21.53 -13.35 -1.50
CA ALA A 299 22.42 -13.40 -0.34
C ALA A 299 23.90 -13.40 -0.77
N ASP A 300 24.26 -14.25 -1.73
CA ASP A 300 25.62 -14.35 -2.29
C ASP A 300 26.09 -13.05 -2.97
N ARG A 301 25.15 -12.20 -3.39
CA ARG A 301 25.42 -10.91 -4.03
C ARG A 301 25.41 -9.73 -3.06
N GLY A 302 25.20 -9.99 -1.78
CA GLY A 302 25.21 -8.96 -0.75
C GLY A 302 23.90 -8.18 -0.63
N PHE A 303 22.78 -8.74 -1.07
CA PHE A 303 21.47 -8.22 -0.68
C PHE A 303 21.28 -8.41 0.83
N ALA A 304 21.32 -7.30 1.58
CA ALA A 304 21.30 -7.35 3.03
C ALA A 304 19.88 -7.57 3.59
N ASP A 305 18.87 -7.05 2.90
CA ASP A 305 17.46 -7.16 3.28
C ASP A 305 16.73 -8.04 2.26
N ARG A 306 16.26 -9.21 2.70
CA ARG A 306 15.72 -10.26 1.83
C ARG A 306 14.46 -10.84 2.45
N THR A 307 13.38 -10.85 1.67
CA THR A 307 12.08 -11.40 2.07
C THR A 307 11.70 -12.55 1.15
N VAL A 308 11.18 -13.64 1.72
CA VAL A 308 10.67 -14.79 0.95
C VAL A 308 9.21 -15.06 1.33
N LEU A 309 8.31 -15.02 0.35
CA LEU A 309 6.89 -15.34 0.51
C LEU A 309 6.58 -16.64 -0.22
N LYS A 310 5.98 -17.59 0.50
CA LYS A 310 5.74 -18.96 0.03
C LYS A 310 4.27 -19.30 0.22
N ASP A 311 3.68 -19.93 -0.78
CA ASP A 311 2.29 -20.43 -0.73
C ASP A 311 1.32 -19.44 -0.06
N ASP A 312 0.74 -19.80 1.09
CA ASP A 312 -0.26 -19.01 1.82
C ASP A 312 0.21 -17.63 2.30
N ALA A 313 1.52 -17.41 2.42
CA ALA A 313 2.09 -16.10 2.71
C ALA A 313 2.19 -15.19 1.47
N GLY A 314 2.10 -15.75 0.27
CA GLY A 314 2.19 -15.03 -1.01
C GLY A 314 0.87 -14.39 -1.44
N THR A 315 0.26 -13.61 -0.55
CA THR A 315 -1.00 -12.89 -0.82
C THR A 315 -0.76 -11.60 -1.60
N ARG A 316 -1.82 -11.07 -2.23
CA ARG A 316 -1.83 -9.76 -2.88
C ARG A 316 -1.32 -8.68 -1.93
N ASP A 317 -1.90 -8.58 -0.75
CA ASP A 317 -1.56 -7.53 0.23
C ASP A 317 -0.09 -7.64 0.67
N ALA A 318 0.40 -8.85 0.98
CA ALA A 318 1.78 -9.03 1.42
C ALA A 318 2.81 -8.63 0.35
N ILE A 319 2.54 -8.96 -0.93
CA ILE A 319 3.44 -8.63 -2.04
C ILE A 319 3.38 -7.13 -2.34
N ILE A 320 2.19 -6.54 -2.38
CA ILE A 320 2.01 -5.10 -2.61
C ILE A 320 2.69 -4.29 -1.50
N ASP A 321 2.50 -4.67 -0.24
CA ASP A 321 3.11 -4.00 0.91
C ASP A 321 4.64 -4.11 0.89
N ALA A 322 5.19 -5.28 0.60
CA ALA A 322 6.63 -5.48 0.52
C ALA A 322 7.27 -4.65 -0.61
N CYS A 323 6.63 -4.58 -1.78
CA CYS A 323 7.06 -3.72 -2.87
C CYS A 323 6.96 -2.23 -2.52
N ALA A 324 5.85 -1.80 -1.89
CA ALA A 324 5.66 -0.43 -1.46
C ALA A 324 6.69 -0.01 -0.39
N ASP A 325 7.06 -0.91 0.51
CA ASP A 325 8.09 -0.67 1.51
C ASP A 325 9.49 -0.59 0.90
N ALA A 326 9.80 -1.42 -0.10
CA ALA A 326 11.04 -1.31 -0.86
C ALA A 326 11.12 0.05 -1.60
N ALA A 327 10.05 0.45 -2.29
CA ALA A 327 9.98 1.72 -3.03
C ALA A 327 10.17 2.94 -2.11
N LYS A 328 9.60 2.91 -0.90
CA LYS A 328 9.79 3.99 0.09
C LYS A 328 11.25 4.12 0.54
N ARG A 329 11.94 2.98 0.70
CA ARG A 329 13.27 2.89 1.30
C ARG A 329 14.40 3.17 0.32
N LEU A 330 14.31 2.62 -0.89
CA LEU A 330 15.39 2.68 -1.87
C LEU A 330 15.47 4.07 -2.51
N LYS A 331 16.69 4.49 -2.82
CA LYS A 331 17.03 5.79 -3.41
C LYS A 331 17.97 5.62 -4.60
N ALA A 332 18.27 6.72 -5.29
CA ALA A 332 19.16 6.70 -6.44
C ALA A 332 20.49 6.00 -6.12
N GLY A 333 20.86 5.01 -6.94
CA GLY A 333 22.02 4.15 -6.72
C GLY A 333 21.69 2.81 -6.07
N ASP A 334 20.57 2.68 -5.37
CA ASP A 334 20.15 1.43 -4.73
C ASP A 334 19.54 0.44 -5.73
N ILE A 335 19.32 -0.81 -5.29
CA ILE A 335 18.69 -1.85 -6.10
C ILE A 335 17.58 -2.60 -5.36
N PHE A 336 16.46 -2.81 -6.05
CA PHE A 336 15.40 -3.75 -5.69
C PHE A 336 15.48 -4.98 -6.59
N MET A 337 15.42 -6.19 -6.02
CA MET A 337 15.25 -7.42 -6.79
C MET A 337 13.93 -8.10 -6.44
N PHE A 338 13.03 -8.23 -7.40
CA PHE A 338 11.78 -8.95 -7.28
C PHE A 338 11.85 -10.25 -8.11
N THR A 339 11.53 -11.39 -7.51
CA THR A 339 11.45 -12.66 -8.24
C THR A 339 10.14 -13.37 -7.97
N TYR A 340 9.46 -13.84 -9.01
CA TYR A 340 8.22 -14.59 -8.90
C TYR A 340 8.31 -15.92 -9.63
N ALA A 341 7.92 -17.00 -8.94
CA ALA A 341 7.67 -18.32 -9.49
C ALA A 341 6.27 -18.77 -9.06
N GLY A 342 5.44 -19.14 -10.03
CA GLY A 342 4.05 -19.53 -9.81
C GLY A 342 3.29 -19.58 -11.13
N HIS A 343 1.96 -19.72 -11.09
CA HIS A 343 1.17 -19.60 -12.31
C HIS A 343 1.11 -18.16 -12.81
N GLY A 344 1.27 -17.96 -14.12
CA GLY A 344 0.73 -16.78 -14.79
C GLY A 344 -0.71 -17.06 -15.23
N GLY A 345 -1.56 -16.04 -15.21
CA GLY A 345 -2.96 -16.12 -15.62
C GLY A 345 -3.30 -15.05 -16.63
N GLN A 346 -4.58 -15.06 -17.03
CA GLN A 346 -5.19 -14.02 -17.83
C GLN A 346 -6.56 -13.69 -17.25
N ILE A 347 -6.96 -12.43 -17.29
CA ILE A 347 -8.30 -11.99 -16.97
C ILE A 347 -8.86 -11.18 -18.14
N LYS A 348 -10.19 -11.06 -18.23
CA LYS A 348 -10.80 -10.24 -19.27
C LYS A 348 -10.37 -8.78 -19.07
N ASP A 349 -9.88 -8.15 -20.12
CA ASP A 349 -9.57 -6.72 -20.14
C ASP A 349 -10.86 -5.90 -19.97
N PHE A 350 -10.84 -4.96 -19.01
CA PHE A 350 -11.95 -4.04 -18.73
C PHE A 350 -11.71 -2.62 -19.25
N ASN A 351 -10.46 -2.21 -19.44
CA ASN A 351 -10.08 -0.85 -19.83
C ASN A 351 -9.88 -0.72 -21.37
N HIS A 352 -9.86 -1.84 -22.08
CA HIS A 352 -9.67 -1.97 -23.54
C HIS A 352 -8.31 -1.50 -24.05
N ASP A 353 -7.27 -1.47 -23.20
CA ASP A 353 -5.94 -1.01 -23.58
C ASP A 353 -5.08 -2.09 -24.28
N GLU A 354 -5.44 -3.37 -24.11
CA GLU A 354 -4.79 -4.52 -24.74
C GLU A 354 -5.19 -4.72 -26.22
N ALA A 355 -6.29 -4.09 -26.65
CA ALA A 355 -6.74 -4.14 -28.05
C ALA A 355 -5.72 -3.56 -29.05
N THR A 356 -4.73 -2.80 -28.56
CA THR A 356 -3.60 -2.26 -29.34
C THR A 356 -2.24 -2.86 -28.96
N GLY A 357 -2.22 -3.84 -28.05
CA GLY A 357 -1.04 -4.54 -27.55
C GLY A 357 -0.44 -5.55 -28.54
N PRO A 358 0.76 -6.07 -28.27
CA PRO A 358 1.52 -6.93 -29.19
C PRO A 358 0.83 -8.28 -29.48
N ASP A 359 -0.02 -8.76 -28.58
CA ASP A 359 -0.74 -10.02 -28.72
C ASP A 359 -2.17 -9.84 -29.30
N GLY A 360 -2.66 -8.59 -29.36
CA GLY A 360 -3.93 -8.21 -30.01
C GLY A 360 -5.17 -8.92 -29.46
N ASP A 361 -5.11 -9.41 -28.21
CA ASP A 361 -6.26 -9.98 -27.52
C ASP A 361 -6.90 -8.94 -26.56
N THR A 362 -7.92 -9.37 -25.82
CA THR A 362 -8.68 -8.50 -24.89
C THR A 362 -8.54 -9.05 -23.48
N LEU A 363 -7.33 -9.48 -23.12
CA LEU A 363 -7.04 -10.13 -21.85
C LEU A 363 -5.82 -9.51 -21.18
N ASP A 364 -5.94 -9.09 -19.93
CA ASP A 364 -4.80 -8.64 -19.13
C ASP A 364 -3.99 -9.84 -18.62
N GLU A 365 -2.67 -9.74 -18.67
CA GLU A 365 -1.76 -10.71 -18.08
C GLU A 365 -1.73 -10.58 -16.55
N THR A 366 -1.69 -11.72 -15.84
CA THR A 366 -1.71 -11.70 -14.37
C THR A 366 -0.68 -12.63 -13.74
N LEU A 367 -0.24 -12.33 -12.52
CA LEU A 367 0.36 -13.30 -11.61
C LEU A 367 -0.74 -13.94 -10.78
N CYS A 368 -0.82 -15.27 -10.73
CA CYS A 368 -1.75 -15.95 -9.84
C CYS A 368 -1.15 -16.04 -8.43
N LEU A 369 -1.42 -15.03 -7.59
CA LEU A 369 -1.00 -15.05 -6.20
C LEU A 369 -1.86 -16.02 -5.39
N TYR A 370 -1.55 -16.19 -4.10
CA TYR A 370 -2.23 -17.20 -3.30
C TYR A 370 -3.74 -16.94 -3.20
N ASP A 371 -4.12 -15.71 -2.86
CA ASP A 371 -5.49 -15.30 -2.56
C ASP A 371 -6.23 -14.75 -3.77
N ALA A 372 -5.54 -14.14 -4.73
CA ALA A 372 -6.11 -13.68 -5.99
C ALA A 372 -5.06 -13.31 -7.04
N GLN A 373 -5.51 -13.07 -8.28
CA GLN A 373 -4.63 -12.67 -9.38
C GLN A 373 -4.19 -11.21 -9.20
N LEU A 374 -2.91 -10.88 -9.46
CA LEU A 374 -2.35 -9.53 -9.57
C LEU A 374 -2.18 -9.16 -11.03
N ILE A 375 -2.80 -8.07 -11.46
CA ILE A 375 -2.84 -7.63 -12.86
C ILE A 375 -1.53 -6.89 -13.20
N ASP A 376 -1.04 -7.02 -14.43
CA ASP A 376 0.17 -6.36 -14.92
C ASP A 376 0.16 -4.82 -14.75
N ASP A 377 -1.00 -4.18 -14.90
CA ASP A 377 -1.21 -2.76 -14.59
C ASP A 377 -0.90 -2.41 -13.13
N GLU A 378 -1.23 -3.31 -12.20
CA GLU A 378 -0.91 -3.13 -10.78
C GLU A 378 0.60 -3.27 -10.55
N LEU A 379 1.26 -4.20 -11.24
CA LEU A 379 2.73 -4.31 -11.23
C LEU A 379 3.40 -3.07 -11.83
N TYR A 380 2.86 -2.53 -12.93
CA TYR A 380 3.37 -1.32 -13.54
C TYR A 380 3.24 -0.13 -12.58
N LYS A 381 2.09 -0.01 -11.90
CA LYS A 381 1.89 0.98 -10.84
C LYS A 381 2.91 0.82 -9.71
N ILE A 382 3.20 -0.41 -9.29
CA ILE A 382 4.24 -0.68 -8.29
C ILE A 382 5.61 -0.17 -8.76
N TRP A 383 6.00 -0.45 -10.01
CA TRP A 383 7.27 0.04 -10.57
C TRP A 383 7.34 1.56 -10.62
N SER A 384 6.22 2.24 -10.86
CA SER A 384 6.14 3.70 -10.86
C SER A 384 6.39 4.36 -9.49
N ASP A 385 6.27 3.60 -8.38
CA ASP A 385 6.51 4.11 -7.03
C ASP A 385 8.00 4.21 -6.68
N PHE A 386 8.88 3.55 -7.44
CA PHE A 386 10.32 3.65 -7.23
C PHE A 386 10.88 4.97 -7.79
N ASP A 387 11.76 5.60 -7.01
CA ASP A 387 12.38 6.89 -7.35
C ASP A 387 13.35 6.78 -8.54
N GLU A 388 13.60 7.92 -9.18
CA GLU A 388 14.61 8.04 -10.23
C GLU A 388 15.99 7.57 -9.74
N GLY A 389 16.73 6.88 -10.60
CA GLY A 389 18.05 6.34 -10.28
C GLY A 389 18.04 5.07 -9.43
N VAL A 390 16.87 4.59 -8.97
CA VAL A 390 16.74 3.25 -8.37
C VAL A 390 16.79 2.21 -9.49
N ARG A 391 17.53 1.13 -9.27
CA ARG A 391 17.56 -0.05 -10.15
C ARG A 391 16.52 -1.04 -9.66
N VAL A 392 15.63 -1.50 -10.55
CA VAL A 392 14.68 -2.57 -10.25
C VAL A 392 14.98 -3.74 -11.18
N LEU A 393 15.25 -4.91 -10.61
CA LEU A 393 15.40 -6.15 -11.35
C LEU A 393 14.22 -7.08 -11.05
N ALA A 394 13.40 -7.34 -12.06
CA ALA A 394 12.27 -8.25 -11.95
C ALA A 394 12.56 -9.56 -12.71
N VAL A 395 12.33 -10.70 -12.05
CA VAL A 395 12.54 -12.03 -12.64
C VAL A 395 11.25 -12.84 -12.52
N PHE A 396 10.69 -13.27 -13.65
CA PHE A 396 9.43 -13.99 -13.71
C PHE A 396 9.64 -15.39 -14.29
N ASP A 397 9.50 -16.40 -13.45
CA ASP A 397 9.46 -17.81 -13.85
C ASP A 397 8.01 -18.33 -13.88
N CYS A 398 7.22 -17.73 -14.77
CA CYS A 398 5.81 -18.01 -15.03
C CYS A 398 5.46 -17.77 -16.50
N CYS A 399 4.25 -18.16 -16.92
CA CYS A 399 3.74 -17.97 -18.26
C CYS A 399 2.36 -17.28 -18.25
N HIS A 400 2.25 -16.16 -18.96
CA HIS A 400 1.04 -15.31 -18.96
C HIS A 400 0.15 -15.51 -20.18
N SER A 401 0.69 -15.98 -21.30
CA SER A 401 -0.01 -15.89 -22.58
C SER A 401 -0.87 -17.12 -22.89
N GLY A 402 -2.14 -16.88 -23.26
CA GLY A 402 -3.13 -17.88 -23.62
C GLY A 402 -3.73 -17.73 -25.04
N SER A 403 -3.05 -17.03 -25.96
CA SER A 403 -3.61 -16.76 -27.29
C SER A 403 -4.11 -18.02 -28.04
N MET A 404 -5.31 -17.91 -28.62
CA MET A 404 -6.02 -18.95 -29.39
C MET A 404 -5.23 -19.48 -30.62
N LEU A 405 -4.18 -18.77 -31.06
CA LEU A 405 -3.29 -19.20 -32.15
C LEU A 405 -2.44 -20.43 -31.80
N ARG A 406 -2.48 -20.91 -30.55
CA ARG A 406 -1.69 -22.07 -30.08
C ARG A 406 -2.23 -23.43 -30.51
N ALA A 407 -3.46 -23.53 -31.01
CA ALA A 407 -4.03 -24.80 -31.48
C ALA A 407 -3.34 -25.35 -32.76
N GLY A 408 -2.34 -24.65 -33.31
CA GLY A 408 -1.62 -25.05 -34.52
C GLY A 408 -0.25 -25.71 -34.31
N VAL A 409 0.22 -25.92 -33.07
CA VAL A 409 1.55 -26.51 -32.79
C VAL A 409 1.46 -27.95 -32.24
N ASP A 410 0.42 -28.69 -32.61
CA ASP A 410 0.33 -30.15 -32.40
C ASP A 410 1.09 -30.94 -33.50
N VAL A 411 2.14 -30.34 -34.07
CA VAL A 411 3.07 -31.02 -34.98
C VAL A 411 4.51 -30.80 -34.50
N ILE A 412 4.77 -31.16 -33.25
CA ILE A 412 6.14 -31.41 -32.80
C ILE A 412 6.30 -32.92 -32.66
N ALA A 413 7.35 -33.45 -33.28
CA ALA A 413 7.68 -34.87 -33.29
C ALA A 413 7.55 -35.50 -31.88
N ALA A 414 7.05 -36.73 -31.83
CA ALA A 414 6.65 -37.45 -30.62
C ALA A 414 7.73 -37.63 -29.54
N ASP A 415 8.97 -37.18 -29.77
CA ASP A 415 10.09 -37.27 -28.83
C ASP A 415 10.34 -35.98 -28.00
N THR A 416 9.57 -34.90 -28.21
CA THR A 416 9.76 -33.59 -27.54
C THR A 416 8.54 -33.12 -26.76
N VAL A 417 7.81 -34.02 -26.11
CA VAL A 417 6.77 -33.62 -25.16
C VAL A 417 7.46 -32.98 -23.94
N PRO A 418 7.17 -31.71 -23.59
CA PRO A 418 7.72 -31.08 -22.41
C PRO A 418 7.43 -31.93 -21.17
N ARG A 419 8.49 -32.34 -20.45
CA ARG A 419 8.35 -33.03 -19.15
C ARG A 419 8.21 -31.94 -18.08
N GLY A 420 7.19 -32.04 -17.24
CA GLY A 420 6.91 -31.07 -16.15
C GLY A 420 5.56 -30.38 -16.26
N ARG A 421 5.13 -29.70 -15.19
CA ARG A 421 3.89 -28.91 -15.21
C ARG A 421 4.15 -27.53 -15.82
N ALA A 422 3.17 -27.02 -16.57
CA ALA A 422 3.23 -25.67 -17.11
C ALA A 422 2.82 -24.66 -16.04
N ARG A 423 3.58 -23.58 -15.91
CA ARG A 423 3.37 -22.49 -14.95
C ARG A 423 2.36 -21.47 -15.46
N MET A 424 1.20 -21.98 -15.86
CA MET A 424 0.10 -21.18 -16.41
C MET A 424 -1.24 -21.67 -15.89
N MET A 425 -2.16 -20.75 -15.65
CA MET A 425 -3.57 -21.07 -15.46
C MET A 425 -4.22 -21.28 -16.85
N PRO A 426 -4.84 -22.43 -17.13
CA PRO A 426 -5.53 -22.66 -18.40
C PRO A 426 -6.66 -21.64 -18.60
N LEU A 427 -6.87 -21.16 -19.84
CA LEU A 427 -7.89 -20.15 -20.15
C LEU A 427 -9.31 -20.55 -19.69
N ALA A 428 -9.65 -21.84 -19.78
CA ALA A 428 -10.94 -22.35 -19.29
C ALA A 428 -11.09 -22.18 -17.77
N VAL A 429 -10.01 -22.41 -17.01
CA VAL A 429 -9.96 -22.20 -15.56
C VAL A 429 -9.98 -20.71 -15.26
N ALA A 430 -9.19 -19.90 -15.96
CA ALA A 430 -9.20 -18.44 -15.86
C ALA A 430 -10.60 -17.85 -16.02
N ALA A 431 -11.35 -18.30 -17.03
CA ALA A 431 -12.72 -17.87 -17.26
C ALA A 431 -13.70 -18.30 -16.14
N GLN A 432 -13.45 -19.45 -15.48
CA GLN A 432 -14.24 -19.89 -14.32
C GLN A 432 -13.92 -19.03 -13.09
N VAL A 433 -12.64 -18.82 -12.79
CA VAL A 433 -12.16 -17.98 -11.69
C VAL A 433 -12.69 -16.56 -11.83
N PHE A 434 -12.63 -16.00 -13.05
CA PHE A 434 -13.18 -14.68 -13.32
C PHE A 434 -14.69 -14.61 -13.05
N ARG A 435 -15.49 -15.53 -13.59
CA ARG A 435 -16.95 -15.53 -13.38
C ARG A 435 -17.33 -15.69 -11.91
N ALA A 436 -16.59 -16.49 -11.15
CA ALA A 436 -16.86 -16.70 -9.74
C ALA A 436 -16.55 -15.46 -8.88
N ASN A 437 -15.59 -14.64 -9.32
CA ASN A 437 -15.05 -13.50 -8.56
C ASN A 437 -15.20 -12.16 -9.33
N GLU A 438 -16.19 -12.05 -10.20
CA GLU A 438 -16.31 -10.92 -11.13
C GLU A 438 -16.42 -9.57 -10.39
N GLY A 439 -17.19 -9.51 -9.31
CA GLY A 439 -17.31 -8.29 -8.50
C GLY A 439 -15.97 -7.82 -7.95
N PHE A 440 -15.20 -8.74 -7.37
CA PHE A 440 -13.85 -8.44 -6.85
C PHE A 440 -12.95 -7.85 -7.93
N TYR A 441 -12.86 -8.50 -9.10
CA TYR A 441 -11.98 -8.05 -10.17
C TYR A 441 -12.43 -6.73 -10.81
N ARG A 442 -13.74 -6.51 -10.95
CA ARG A 442 -14.26 -5.24 -11.48
C ARG A 442 -14.04 -4.06 -10.54
N ASP A 443 -13.99 -4.31 -9.24
CA ASP A 443 -13.77 -3.29 -8.22
C ASP A 443 -12.28 -2.98 -8.02
N LEU A 444 -11.36 -3.72 -8.67
CA LEU A 444 -9.94 -3.42 -8.61
C LEU A 444 -9.63 -2.05 -9.25
N PRO A 445 -8.74 -1.25 -8.64
CA PRO A 445 -8.37 0.06 -9.19
C PRO A 445 -7.90 0.02 -10.66
N SER A 446 -7.23 -1.06 -11.08
CA SER A 446 -6.79 -1.29 -12.46
C SER A 446 -7.96 -1.43 -13.45
N SER A 447 -9.10 -1.98 -13.02
CA SER A 447 -10.27 -2.21 -13.88
C SER A 447 -11.22 -1.01 -13.98
N VAL A 448 -11.01 0.05 -13.19
CA VAL A 448 -11.84 1.28 -13.16
C VAL A 448 -11.21 2.42 -13.99
N LEU A 449 -10.00 2.23 -14.51
CA LEU A 449 -9.36 3.18 -15.42
C LEU A 449 -10.04 3.10 -16.80
N GLY A 450 -10.57 4.24 -17.28
CA GLY A 450 -11.39 4.29 -18.49
C GLY A 450 -10.60 4.17 -19.81
N PRO A 451 -11.30 3.89 -20.93
CA PRO A 451 -10.72 3.59 -22.26
C PRO A 451 -9.99 4.75 -22.98
N GLU A 452 -9.79 5.89 -22.33
CA GLU A 452 -8.97 6.98 -22.88
C GLU A 452 -7.45 6.75 -22.68
N LEU A 453 -7.07 5.63 -22.03
CA LEU A 453 -5.72 5.31 -21.61
C LEU A 453 -5.11 4.16 -22.43
N SER A 454 -5.12 4.26 -23.76
CA SER A 454 -4.40 3.31 -24.62
C SER A 454 -2.88 3.43 -24.42
N THR A 455 -2.15 2.36 -24.74
CA THR A 455 -0.71 2.07 -24.52
C THR A 455 0.28 3.25 -24.43
N PRO A 456 0.21 4.34 -25.24
CA PRO A 456 1.05 5.53 -25.02
C PRO A 456 0.79 6.31 -23.71
N TYR A 457 -0.28 6.02 -22.96
CA TYR A 457 -0.66 6.72 -21.72
C TYR A 457 -0.25 6.02 -20.41
N ARG A 458 0.25 4.78 -20.41
CA ARG A 458 0.76 4.11 -19.17
C ARG A 458 1.93 4.93 -18.58
N GLU A 459 2.89 5.37 -19.40
CA GLU A 459 3.97 6.28 -18.98
C GLU A 459 3.49 7.72 -18.66
N LEU A 460 2.41 8.20 -19.26
CA LEU A 460 1.88 9.54 -18.99
C LEU A 460 1.08 9.61 -17.67
N SER A 461 0.45 8.50 -17.28
CA SER A 461 -0.38 8.40 -16.07
C SER A 461 0.44 7.97 -14.85
N TYR A 462 1.39 7.05 -15.05
CA TYR A 462 2.28 6.53 -14.02
C TYR A 462 3.72 6.42 -14.57
N PRO A 463 4.44 7.54 -14.76
CA PRO A 463 5.80 7.48 -15.31
C PRO A 463 6.71 6.65 -14.41
N VAL A 464 7.24 5.54 -14.94
CA VAL A 464 8.23 4.73 -14.25
C VAL A 464 9.57 5.47 -14.29
N ARG A 465 9.91 6.14 -13.18
CA ARG A 465 11.13 6.95 -13.07
C ARG A 465 12.37 6.12 -12.78
N ALA A 466 12.21 4.96 -12.16
CA ALA A 466 13.27 4.00 -11.93
C ALA A 466 13.75 3.34 -13.25
N SER A 467 14.91 2.67 -13.20
CA SER A 467 15.37 1.81 -14.29
C SER A 467 14.96 0.37 -13.99
N VAL A 468 14.01 -0.17 -14.74
CA VAL A 468 13.49 -1.53 -14.53
C VAL A 468 14.04 -2.45 -15.62
N LEU A 469 14.70 -3.53 -15.20
CA LEU A 469 15.10 -4.64 -16.07
C LEU A 469 14.28 -5.87 -15.73
N GLN A 470 13.69 -6.49 -16.75
CA GLN A 470 12.88 -7.68 -16.59
C GLN A 470 13.45 -8.87 -17.35
N LEU A 471 13.55 -10.00 -16.64
CA LEU A 471 13.85 -11.32 -17.18
C LEU A 471 12.61 -12.21 -17.04
N SER A 472 12.08 -12.70 -18.15
CA SER A 472 10.93 -13.63 -18.16
C SER A 472 11.35 -15.00 -18.71
N ALA A 473 10.75 -16.06 -18.18
CA ALA A 473 11.10 -17.45 -18.50
C ALA A 473 10.85 -17.88 -19.95
N CYS A 474 9.93 -17.23 -20.67
CA CYS A 474 9.57 -17.63 -22.03
C CYS A 474 9.11 -16.42 -22.89
N GLN A 475 9.04 -16.61 -24.21
CA GLN A 475 8.39 -15.67 -25.12
C GLN A 475 6.86 -15.71 -24.96
N SER A 476 6.15 -14.70 -25.47
CA SER A 476 4.67 -14.66 -25.43
C SER A 476 4.01 -15.81 -26.20
N ASN A 477 4.70 -16.47 -27.13
CA ASN A 477 4.19 -17.67 -27.82
C ASN A 477 4.65 -19.01 -27.20
N GLN A 478 5.32 -19.00 -26.04
CA GLN A 478 5.90 -20.18 -25.40
C GLN A 478 5.30 -20.42 -24.00
N LYS A 479 5.71 -21.52 -23.35
CA LYS A 479 5.31 -21.87 -21.98
C LYS A 479 6.52 -21.99 -21.06
N ALA A 480 6.36 -21.53 -19.83
CA ALA A 480 7.30 -21.78 -18.74
C ALA A 480 6.96 -23.12 -18.07
N MET A 481 7.93 -24.03 -18.02
CA MET A 481 7.77 -25.38 -17.48
C MET A 481 8.54 -25.57 -16.17
N GLU A 482 8.00 -26.41 -15.29
CA GLU A 482 8.75 -26.99 -14.19
C GLU A 482 9.79 -28.00 -14.68
N ASP A 483 10.94 -28.02 -14.02
CA ASP A 483 11.96 -29.05 -14.10
C ASP A 483 12.15 -29.69 -12.71
N PHE A 484 12.91 -30.77 -12.60
CA PHE A 484 13.10 -31.45 -11.32
C PHE A 484 13.81 -30.55 -10.30
N GLY A 485 13.05 -30.04 -9.33
CA GLY A 485 13.54 -29.21 -8.22
C GLY A 485 13.35 -27.70 -8.39
N ASN A 486 13.15 -27.20 -9.61
CA ASN A 486 13.03 -25.76 -9.92
C ASN A 486 12.22 -25.52 -11.20
N GLY A 487 11.92 -24.28 -11.54
CA GLY A 487 11.50 -23.93 -12.91
C GLY A 487 12.65 -24.14 -13.90
N LEU A 488 12.36 -24.53 -15.13
CA LEU A 488 13.39 -24.74 -16.16
C LEU A 488 14.23 -23.47 -16.38
N PHE A 489 13.61 -22.29 -16.29
CA PHE A 489 14.32 -21.03 -16.40
C PHE A 489 15.19 -20.77 -15.17
N THR A 490 14.66 -20.94 -13.96
CA THR A 490 15.44 -20.82 -12.73
C THR A 490 16.63 -21.77 -12.70
N ALA A 491 16.43 -23.06 -13.01
CA ALA A 491 17.52 -24.04 -13.12
C ALA A 491 18.59 -23.63 -14.14
N SER A 492 18.18 -23.08 -15.29
CA SER A 492 19.08 -22.60 -16.33
C SER A 492 19.87 -21.35 -15.91
N MET A 493 19.25 -20.44 -15.16
CA MET A 493 19.92 -19.29 -14.55
C MET A 493 20.98 -19.75 -13.55
N LEU A 494 20.62 -20.62 -12.61
CA LEU A 494 21.53 -21.17 -11.60
C LEU A 494 22.71 -21.89 -12.24
N GLY A 495 22.46 -22.73 -13.25
CA GLY A 495 23.52 -23.39 -14.00
C GLY A 495 24.45 -22.39 -14.72
N THR A 496 23.90 -21.30 -15.24
CA THR A 496 24.68 -20.23 -15.90
C THR A 496 25.55 -19.47 -14.89
N LEU A 497 25.01 -19.16 -13.71
CA LEU A 497 25.77 -18.54 -12.62
C LEU A 497 26.90 -19.46 -12.12
N ALA A 498 26.62 -20.74 -11.91
CA ALA A 498 27.61 -21.72 -11.46
C ALA A 498 28.75 -21.90 -12.47
N ALA A 499 28.50 -21.68 -13.76
CA ALA A 499 29.51 -21.69 -14.82
C ALA A 499 30.30 -20.37 -14.95
N GLY A 500 30.12 -19.41 -14.04
CA GLY A 500 30.74 -18.08 -14.11
C GLY A 500 30.16 -17.18 -15.21
N GLY A 501 28.99 -17.53 -15.73
CA GLY A 501 28.32 -16.83 -16.82
C GLY A 501 27.60 -15.56 -16.40
N ASP A 502 28.08 -14.83 -15.39
CA ASP A 502 27.41 -13.65 -14.82
C ASP A 502 28.01 -12.30 -15.27
N GLN A 503 29.05 -12.35 -16.09
CA GLN A 503 29.73 -11.17 -16.67
C GLN A 503 29.10 -10.73 -18.00
N GLY A 504 29.29 -9.46 -18.36
CA GLY A 504 28.87 -8.93 -19.66
C GLY A 504 27.40 -8.52 -19.78
N GLY A 505 26.74 -8.26 -18.64
CA GLY A 505 25.39 -7.70 -18.61
C GLY A 505 24.24 -8.71 -18.74
N TYR A 506 23.03 -8.19 -18.55
CA TYR A 506 21.80 -8.99 -18.49
C TYR A 506 21.41 -9.61 -19.83
N ARG A 507 21.67 -8.94 -20.96
CA ARG A 507 21.38 -9.49 -22.31
C ARG A 507 22.20 -10.74 -22.61
N ALA A 508 23.52 -10.68 -22.35
CA ALA A 508 24.41 -11.81 -22.54
C ALA A 508 24.10 -12.96 -21.57
N PHE A 509 23.68 -12.64 -20.34
CA PHE A 509 23.20 -13.66 -19.39
C PHE A 509 21.94 -14.36 -19.87
N ARG A 510 20.96 -13.60 -20.38
CA ARG A 510 19.75 -14.16 -21.01
C ARG A 510 20.10 -15.08 -22.18
N ASP A 511 21.04 -14.69 -23.04
CA ASP A 511 21.47 -15.52 -24.17
C ASP A 511 22.15 -16.82 -23.71
N ARG A 512 22.97 -16.76 -22.65
CA ARG A 512 23.58 -17.96 -22.04
C ARG A 512 22.56 -18.88 -21.38
N CYS A 513 21.54 -18.32 -20.74
CA CYS A 513 20.42 -19.10 -20.20
C CYS A 513 19.66 -19.79 -21.35
N ALA A 514 19.32 -19.04 -22.41
CA ALA A 514 18.64 -19.57 -23.58
C ALA A 514 19.42 -20.73 -24.24
N ALA A 515 20.76 -20.65 -24.29
CA ALA A 515 21.60 -21.72 -24.83
C ALA A 515 21.57 -23.02 -24.01
N ARG A 516 21.08 -22.99 -22.77
CA ARG A 516 20.88 -24.15 -21.89
C ARG A 516 19.43 -24.65 -21.88
N MET A 517 18.54 -23.91 -22.52
CA MET A 517 17.11 -24.20 -22.55
C MET A 517 16.71 -24.79 -23.90
N PRO A 518 15.65 -25.62 -23.93
CA PRO A 518 15.11 -26.13 -25.18
C PRO A 518 14.50 -25.00 -26.01
N SER A 519 14.51 -25.15 -27.34
CA SER A 519 14.04 -24.11 -28.29
C SER A 519 12.57 -23.71 -28.13
N TRP A 520 11.76 -24.53 -27.45
CA TRP A 520 10.36 -24.26 -27.17
C TRP A 520 10.13 -23.42 -25.89
N GLN A 521 11.16 -23.14 -25.10
CA GLN A 521 11.13 -22.20 -23.97
C GLN A 521 12.39 -21.33 -23.96
N SER A 522 12.25 -20.08 -24.39
CA SER A 522 13.35 -19.14 -24.58
C SER A 522 13.12 -17.88 -23.75
N PRO A 523 14.04 -17.51 -22.85
CA PRO A 523 13.84 -16.39 -21.95
C PRO A 523 13.82 -15.06 -22.70
N ARG A 524 13.05 -14.11 -22.18
CA ARG A 524 12.92 -12.75 -22.70
C ARG A 524 13.60 -11.76 -21.78
N PHE A 525 14.20 -10.74 -22.37
CA PHE A 525 14.74 -9.58 -21.66
C PHE A 525 14.14 -8.31 -22.24
N TRP A 526 13.66 -7.42 -21.37
CA TRP A 526 13.19 -6.10 -21.76
C TRP A 526 13.37 -5.12 -20.59
N SER A 527 13.20 -3.83 -20.87
CA SER A 527 13.44 -2.73 -19.94
C SER A 527 12.31 -1.71 -19.99
N VAL A 528 12.03 -1.08 -18.84
CA VAL A 528 11.00 -0.03 -18.67
C VAL A 528 11.57 1.14 -17.88
N GLY A 529 11.05 2.34 -18.12
CA GLY A 529 11.40 3.54 -17.40
C GLY A 529 12.72 4.13 -17.86
N GLN A 530 13.50 4.68 -16.93
CA GLN A 530 14.74 5.37 -17.27
C GLN A 530 15.79 4.38 -17.80
N THR A 531 16.29 4.62 -19.01
CA THR A 531 17.39 3.84 -19.58
C THR A 531 18.67 4.07 -18.77
N MET A 532 19.25 2.98 -18.25
CA MET A 532 20.51 3.03 -17.50
C MET A 532 21.49 1.97 -18.07
N PRO A 533 22.30 2.31 -19.10
CA PRO A 533 23.18 1.34 -19.75
C PRO A 533 24.20 0.69 -18.80
N ALA A 534 24.62 1.41 -17.75
CA ALA A 534 25.48 0.86 -16.71
C ALA A 534 24.80 -0.27 -15.92
N PHE A 535 23.50 -0.15 -15.65
CA PHE A 535 22.71 -1.21 -15.01
C PHE A 535 22.53 -2.41 -15.95
N GLU A 536 22.25 -2.19 -17.24
CA GLU A 536 22.17 -3.30 -18.21
C GLU A 536 23.48 -4.07 -18.37
N ALA A 537 24.61 -3.37 -18.30
CA ALA A 537 25.95 -3.94 -18.49
C ALA A 537 26.61 -4.46 -17.21
N GLN A 538 26.03 -4.20 -16.03
CA GLN A 538 26.62 -4.63 -14.76
C GLN A 538 26.70 -6.16 -14.66
N ARG A 539 27.49 -6.65 -13.71
CA ARG A 539 27.51 -8.07 -13.37
C ARG A 539 26.11 -8.49 -12.90
N VAL A 540 25.54 -9.53 -13.49
CA VAL A 540 24.13 -9.89 -13.24
C VAL A 540 23.87 -10.15 -11.77
N PHE A 541 22.79 -9.58 -11.20
CA PHE A 541 22.45 -9.63 -9.77
C PHE A 541 23.40 -8.87 -8.83
N SER A 542 24.30 -8.01 -9.31
CA SER A 542 25.14 -7.20 -8.42
C SER A 542 24.38 -6.08 -7.73
N VAL A 543 24.70 -5.87 -6.45
CA VAL A 543 24.41 -4.64 -5.70
C VAL A 543 25.31 -3.51 -6.17
#